data_AF-A0A368E388-F1
#
_entry.id   AF-A0A368E388-F1
#
_cell.length_a   1.000
_cell.length_b   1.000
_cell.length_c   1.000
_cell.angle_alpha   90.00
_cell.angle_beta   90.00
_cell.angle_gamma   90.00
#
_symmetry.space_group_name_H-M   'P 1'
#
loop_
_entity.id
_entity.type
_entity.pdbx_description
1 polymer ?
#
loop_
_entity_poly.entity_id
_entity_poly.type
_entity_poly.pdbx_seq_one_letter_code
_entity_poly.pdbx_strand_id
1 'polypeptide(L)'
;MNNIKKMAVILALTTGLAACQTTGTAGNSQTTGAVVGGLAGGLLGAQVGQGSGRVAAAAVGAALGALAGSAIGKSLDDRSQQLAGNAVKTSHTAPIGQQISWSNPQNANGAAQGYVVPIRDGRDSAGNYCREYQNTIIVGGKKQSAYGTACRQPDGSWKIVS
;
A
#
# COMPACT_ATOMS: atom_id res chain seq x y z
N MET A 1 34.74 -39.65 20.10
CA MET A 1 34.72 -38.85 18.85
C MET A 1 33.29 -38.39 18.49
N ASN A 2 32.56 -37.72 19.39
CA ASN A 2 31.16 -37.29 19.13
C ASN A 2 30.88 -35.78 19.36
N ASN A 3 31.88 -34.97 19.71
CA ASN A 3 31.66 -33.56 20.07
C ASN A 3 32.17 -32.55 19.02
N ILE A 4 32.85 -33.01 17.96
CA ILE A 4 33.40 -32.14 16.89
C ILE A 4 32.30 -31.69 15.90
N LYS A 5 31.21 -32.45 15.74
CA LYS A 5 30.11 -32.09 14.83
C LYS A 5 29.21 -30.95 15.34
N LYS A 6 29.23 -30.65 16.64
CA LYS A 6 28.36 -29.61 17.23
C LYS A 6 28.95 -28.20 17.15
N MET A 7 30.24 -28.06 16.82
CA MET A 7 30.92 -26.75 16.73
C MET A 7 30.90 -26.11 15.34
N ALA A 8 30.33 -26.76 14.32
CA ALA A 8 30.26 -26.20 12.96
C ALA A 8 28.99 -25.37 12.67
N VAL A 9 28.01 -25.33 13.59
CA VAL A 9 26.68 -24.72 13.33
C VAL A 9 26.54 -23.32 13.94
N ILE A 10 27.49 -22.85 14.75
CA ILE A 10 27.36 -21.59 15.52
C ILE A 10 28.15 -20.41 14.89
N LEU A 11 28.89 -20.64 13.80
CA LEU A 11 29.74 -19.62 13.18
C LEU A 11 29.27 -19.21 11.76
N ALA A 12 27.98 -18.93 11.59
CA ALA A 12 27.42 -18.49 10.30
C ALA A 12 26.43 -17.33 10.42
N LEU A 13 26.49 -16.53 11.50
CA LEU A 13 25.47 -15.51 11.80
C LEU A 13 25.99 -14.06 11.91
N THR A 14 27.17 -13.72 11.39
CA THR A 14 27.76 -12.38 11.61
C THR A 14 28.35 -11.67 10.39
N THR A 15 28.05 -12.07 9.15
CA THR A 15 28.49 -11.31 7.96
C THR A 15 27.33 -11.03 7.02
N GLY A 16 26.66 -9.91 7.27
CA GLY A 16 25.59 -9.39 6.41
C GLY A 16 25.41 -7.89 6.55
N LEU A 17 26.52 -7.13 6.65
CA LEU A 17 26.51 -5.67 6.70
C LEU A 17 27.45 -5.11 5.61
N ALA A 18 27.11 -5.33 4.34
CA ALA A 18 27.61 -4.55 3.20
C ALA A 18 26.88 -4.95 1.91
N ALA A 19 25.80 -4.24 1.58
CA ALA A 19 25.32 -4.15 0.20
C ALA A 19 24.54 -2.84 0.02
N CYS A 20 25.22 -1.72 0.24
CA CYS A 20 24.81 -0.44 -0.31
C CYS A 20 25.58 -0.28 -1.63
N GLN A 21 25.01 -0.73 -2.76
CA GLN A 21 25.36 -0.23 -4.09
C GLN A 21 24.14 -0.34 -5.01
N THR A 22 23.53 0.81 -5.23
CA THR A 22 22.76 1.12 -6.43
C THR A 22 23.69 1.03 -7.63
N THR A 23 23.44 0.09 -8.54
CA THR A 23 24.00 0.13 -9.89
C THR A 23 22.86 -0.08 -10.87
N GLY A 24 22.39 1.01 -11.46
CA GLY A 24 21.59 0.96 -12.66
C GLY A 24 22.50 0.79 -13.86
N THR A 25 22.21 -0.18 -14.75
CA THR A 25 22.63 -0.19 -16.17
C THR A 25 21.74 -1.22 -16.88
N ALA A 26 20.70 -0.77 -17.58
CA ALA A 26 20.64 -0.58 -19.04
C ALA A 26 20.75 -1.88 -19.86
N GLY A 27 19.60 -2.31 -20.38
CA GLY A 27 19.44 -3.37 -21.37
C GLY A 27 18.10 -3.21 -22.08
N ASN A 28 18.12 -2.49 -23.20
CA ASN A 28 17.14 -2.34 -24.30
C ASN A 28 15.96 -3.35 -24.26
N SER A 29 14.67 -3.00 -24.14
CA SER A 29 13.94 -1.90 -24.78
C SER A 29 12.76 -1.45 -23.90
N GLN A 30 12.57 -0.13 -23.79
CA GLN A 30 11.30 0.53 -23.45
C GLN A 30 10.68 0.23 -22.06
N THR A 31 11.50 0.18 -21.02
CA THR A 31 11.06 0.38 -19.62
C THR A 31 11.19 1.86 -19.27
N THR A 32 10.32 2.69 -19.84
CA THR A 32 10.15 4.09 -19.42
C THR A 32 9.11 4.10 -18.30
N GLY A 33 9.54 4.22 -17.05
CA GLY A 33 8.62 4.44 -15.92
C GLY A 33 9.05 3.82 -14.59
N ALA A 34 10.07 2.96 -14.56
CA ALA A 34 10.73 2.66 -13.29
C ALA A 34 11.66 3.83 -12.96
N VAL A 35 11.62 4.25 -11.70
CA VAL A 35 12.35 5.38 -11.10
C VAL A 35 11.63 6.71 -11.25
N VAL A 36 10.72 7.02 -10.31
CA VAL A 36 10.98 8.02 -9.25
C VAL A 36 10.07 7.71 -8.06
N GLY A 37 10.66 7.43 -6.88
CA GLY A 37 10.00 7.59 -5.58
C GLY A 37 9.60 6.30 -4.85
N GLY A 38 10.56 5.66 -4.19
CA GLY A 38 10.26 4.65 -3.18
C GLY A 38 9.61 5.26 -1.93
N LEU A 39 8.54 4.63 -1.46
CA LEU A 39 8.17 4.54 -0.04
C LEU A 39 7.80 3.08 0.25
N ALA A 40 8.34 2.56 1.35
CA ALA A 40 8.55 1.14 1.63
C ALA A 40 7.28 0.27 1.60
N GLY A 41 7.40 -0.91 0.98
CA GLY A 41 6.37 -1.96 1.04
C GLY A 41 6.39 -3.02 -0.07
N GLY A 42 7.37 -3.04 -0.98
CA GLY A 42 7.26 -3.84 -2.22
C GLY A 42 8.46 -4.70 -2.59
N LEU A 43 9.10 -5.41 -1.66
CA LEU A 43 10.28 -6.24 -1.97
C LEU A 43 10.16 -7.74 -1.73
N LEU A 44 8.97 -8.28 -1.42
CA LEU A 44 8.77 -9.74 -1.24
C LEU A 44 7.68 -10.33 -2.15
N GLY A 45 7.53 -9.86 -3.38
CA GLY A 45 6.53 -10.38 -4.32
C GLY A 45 7.05 -11.00 -5.62
N ALA A 46 8.34 -10.86 -5.95
CA ALA A 46 8.79 -11.09 -7.32
C ALA A 46 9.36 -12.49 -7.62
N GLN A 47 9.68 -13.32 -6.61
CA GLN A 47 10.54 -14.50 -6.83
C GLN A 47 9.83 -15.85 -7.01
N VAL A 48 8.50 -15.95 -6.93
CA VAL A 48 7.78 -17.25 -7.06
C VAL A 48 6.78 -17.23 -8.23
N GLY A 49 6.99 -18.07 -9.26
CA GLY A 49 5.96 -18.48 -10.23
C GLY A 49 6.24 -18.20 -11.72
N GLN A 50 6.94 -19.07 -12.46
CA GLN A 50 7.30 -18.83 -13.88
C GLN A 50 6.04 -18.55 -14.73
N GLY A 51 5.87 -17.32 -15.24
CA GLY A 51 4.71 -16.96 -16.08
C GLY A 51 4.41 -15.46 -16.18
N SER A 52 3.77 -15.05 -17.28
CA SER A 52 3.44 -13.67 -17.69
C SER A 52 2.40 -12.92 -16.83
N GLY A 53 2.02 -13.46 -15.67
CA GLY A 53 1.03 -12.87 -14.74
C GLY A 53 1.63 -12.17 -13.50
N ARG A 54 2.96 -12.06 -13.38
CA ARG A 54 3.64 -11.73 -12.11
C ARG A 54 3.51 -10.28 -11.60
N VAL A 55 3.11 -9.31 -12.40
CA VAL A 55 3.14 -7.89 -11.96
C VAL A 55 1.93 -7.50 -11.11
N ALA A 56 0.84 -8.26 -11.16
CA ALA A 56 -0.41 -7.90 -10.47
C ALA A 56 -0.50 -8.35 -9.00
N ALA A 57 0.34 -9.30 -8.55
CA ALA A 57 0.10 -10.01 -7.29
C ALA A 57 0.77 -9.41 -6.03
N ALA A 58 1.63 -8.40 -6.16
CA ALA A 58 2.46 -7.91 -5.04
C ALA A 58 2.08 -6.54 -4.47
N ALA A 59 1.18 -5.78 -5.12
CA ALA A 59 0.86 -4.40 -4.71
C ALA A 59 -0.48 -4.29 -3.96
N VAL A 60 -1.22 -5.39 -3.86
CA VAL A 60 -2.61 -5.40 -3.44
C VAL A 60 -2.69 -5.57 -1.91
N GLY A 61 -2.10 -4.71 -1.08
CA GLY A 61 -2.16 -4.88 0.39
C GLY A 61 -1.48 -3.76 1.18
N ALA A 62 -0.48 -3.16 0.56
CA ALA A 62 0.44 -2.26 1.23
C ALA A 62 -0.06 -0.81 1.28
N ALA A 63 -1.01 -0.42 0.45
CA ALA A 63 -1.24 0.99 0.16
C ALA A 63 -2.22 1.63 1.17
N LEU A 64 -3.29 0.92 1.57
CA LEU A 64 -4.09 1.35 2.71
C LEU A 64 -3.37 1.16 4.05
N GLY A 65 -2.62 0.05 4.19
CA GLY A 65 -1.76 -0.19 5.35
C GLY A 65 -0.72 0.92 5.53
N ALA A 66 -0.20 1.47 4.43
CA ALA A 66 0.75 2.57 4.46
C ALA A 66 0.16 3.84 5.04
N LEU A 67 -1.10 4.20 4.73
CA LEU A 67 -1.73 5.38 5.32
C LEU A 67 -1.97 5.19 6.81
N ALA A 68 -2.59 4.09 7.21
CA ALA A 68 -2.87 3.81 8.61
C ALA A 68 -1.59 3.66 9.46
N GLY A 69 -0.55 3.06 8.90
CA GLY A 69 0.75 2.88 9.55
C GLY A 69 1.67 4.11 9.51
N SER A 70 1.39 5.10 8.65
CA SER A 70 2.19 6.31 8.52
C SER A 70 2.12 7.19 9.77
N ALA A 71 3.12 8.06 9.95
CA ALA A 71 3.09 9.08 11.00
C ALA A 71 1.83 9.98 10.92
N ILE A 72 1.34 10.24 9.70
CA ILE A 72 0.11 11.01 9.47
C ILE A 72 -1.12 10.20 9.90
N GLY A 73 -1.20 8.92 9.56
CA GLY A 73 -2.29 8.04 10.02
C GLY A 73 -2.35 7.92 11.53
N LYS A 74 -1.19 7.75 12.18
CA LYS A 74 -1.07 7.71 13.65
C LYS A 74 -1.42 9.02 14.34
N SER A 75 -1.43 10.14 13.62
CA SER A 75 -1.80 11.46 14.13
C SER A 75 -3.31 11.75 14.04
N LEU A 76 -4.09 10.84 13.47
CA LEU A 76 -5.55 10.94 13.41
C LEU A 76 -6.16 10.43 14.71
N ASP A 77 -6.98 11.26 15.35
CA ASP A 77 -7.88 10.84 16.41
C ASP A 77 -9.03 9.96 15.88
N ASP A 78 -9.79 9.36 16.78
CA ASP A 78 -10.89 8.44 16.44
C ASP A 78 -11.90 9.08 15.50
N ARG A 79 -12.20 10.37 15.70
CA ARG A 79 -13.15 11.10 14.86
C ARG A 79 -12.63 11.26 13.44
N SER A 80 -11.36 11.63 13.28
CA SER A 80 -10.72 11.77 11.97
C SER A 80 -10.61 10.42 11.26
N GLN A 81 -10.29 9.35 12.00
CA GLN A 81 -10.26 7.99 11.46
C GLN A 81 -11.63 7.54 10.96
N GLN A 82 -12.70 7.81 11.72
CA GLN A 82 -14.07 7.52 11.30
C GLN A 82 -14.48 8.31 10.05
N LEU A 83 -14.16 9.61 10.00
CA LEU A 83 -14.45 10.46 8.85
C LEU A 83 -13.72 9.98 7.59
N ALA A 84 -12.42 9.69 7.70
CA ALA A 84 -11.64 9.13 6.61
C ALA A 84 -12.18 7.76 6.17
N GLY A 85 -12.51 6.88 7.11
CA GLY A 85 -13.09 5.57 6.84
C GLY A 85 -14.45 5.65 6.14
N ASN A 86 -15.31 6.60 6.53
CA ASN A 86 -16.57 6.85 5.85
C ASN A 86 -16.37 7.37 4.42
N ALA A 87 -15.40 8.26 4.21
CA ALA A 87 -15.06 8.72 2.86
C ALA A 87 -14.61 7.58 1.95
N VAL A 88 -13.80 6.65 2.46
CA VAL A 88 -13.40 5.43 1.74
C VAL A 88 -14.62 4.56 1.43
N LYS A 89 -15.49 4.30 2.40
CA LYS A 89 -16.73 3.52 2.21
C LYS A 89 -17.63 4.12 1.14
N THR A 90 -17.85 5.44 1.16
CA THR A 90 -18.64 6.14 0.14
C THR A 90 -18.01 6.03 -1.25
N SER A 91 -16.68 6.04 -1.32
CA SER A 91 -15.95 5.90 -2.59
C SER A 91 -16.25 4.57 -3.30
N HIS A 92 -16.59 3.51 -2.55
CA HIS A 92 -16.91 2.19 -3.12
C HIS A 92 -18.14 2.20 -4.03
N THR A 93 -19.07 3.15 -3.85
CA THR A 93 -20.29 3.26 -4.68
C THR A 93 -20.37 4.56 -5.46
N ALA A 94 -19.47 5.52 -5.21
CA ALA A 94 -19.44 6.77 -5.95
C ALA A 94 -18.99 6.57 -7.42
N PRO A 95 -19.47 7.40 -8.35
CA PRO A 95 -18.93 7.52 -9.70
C PRO A 95 -17.40 7.67 -9.75
N ILE A 96 -16.78 7.10 -10.80
CA ILE A 96 -15.35 7.31 -11.09
C ILE A 96 -15.09 8.80 -11.30
N GLY A 97 -14.03 9.32 -10.68
CA GLY A 97 -13.62 10.72 -10.71
C GLY A 97 -14.32 11.61 -9.69
N GLN A 98 -15.35 11.12 -8.98
CA GLN A 98 -15.99 11.91 -7.93
C GLN A 98 -15.09 12.01 -6.70
N GLN A 99 -14.87 13.23 -6.21
CA GLN A 99 -14.11 13.47 -4.99
C GLN A 99 -15.02 13.43 -3.75
N ILE A 100 -14.70 12.57 -2.79
CA ILE A 100 -15.36 12.47 -1.48
C ILE A 100 -14.43 13.10 -0.45
N SER A 101 -14.75 14.33 -0.02
CA SER A 101 -13.94 15.08 0.95
C SER A 101 -14.40 14.85 2.40
N TRP A 102 -13.49 15.00 3.35
CA TRP A 102 -13.78 15.00 4.78
C TRP A 102 -12.84 15.97 5.51
N SER A 103 -13.28 16.49 6.67
CA SER A 103 -12.46 17.37 7.51
C SER A 103 -12.79 17.22 8.99
N ASN A 104 -11.77 17.37 9.82
CA ASN A 104 -11.85 17.48 11.27
C ASN A 104 -10.88 18.58 11.75
N PRO A 105 -11.35 19.82 11.91
CA PRO A 105 -10.52 20.91 12.42
C PRO A 105 -10.11 20.72 13.89
N GLN A 106 -10.78 19.83 14.64
CA GLN A 106 -10.56 19.58 16.07
C GLN A 106 -9.63 18.40 16.35
N ASN A 107 -8.98 17.83 15.33
CA ASN A 107 -8.08 16.71 15.51
C ASN A 107 -6.95 17.04 16.50
N ALA A 108 -6.69 16.12 17.43
CA ALA A 108 -5.77 16.34 18.56
C ALA A 108 -4.33 16.71 18.14
N ASN A 109 -3.88 16.28 16.95
CA ASN A 109 -2.53 16.53 16.43
C ASN A 109 -2.49 17.62 15.35
N GLY A 110 -3.46 18.53 15.37
CA GLY A 110 -3.65 19.60 14.38
C GLY A 110 -4.71 19.24 13.35
N ALA A 111 -5.31 20.27 12.72
CA ALA A 111 -6.42 20.12 11.80
C ALA A 111 -6.14 19.04 10.75
N ALA A 112 -7.05 18.07 10.68
CA ALA A 112 -7.01 16.96 9.75
C ALA A 112 -8.04 17.15 8.65
N GLN A 113 -7.68 16.86 7.41
CA GLN A 113 -8.59 16.87 6.27
C GLN A 113 -8.12 15.90 5.21
N GLY A 114 -9.00 15.55 4.28
CA GLY A 114 -8.63 14.65 3.22
C GLY A 114 -9.73 14.46 2.20
N TYR A 115 -9.42 13.63 1.22
CA TYR A 115 -10.36 13.25 0.19
C TYR A 115 -10.02 11.90 -0.42
N VAL A 116 -11.05 11.23 -0.93
CA VAL A 116 -10.96 9.95 -1.65
C VAL A 116 -11.55 10.11 -3.04
N VAL A 117 -10.87 9.60 -4.06
CA VAL A 117 -11.35 9.63 -5.45
C VAL A 117 -11.33 8.20 -6.00
N PRO A 118 -12.48 7.63 -6.40
CA PRO A 118 -12.50 6.40 -7.19
C PRO A 118 -11.90 6.69 -8.56
N ILE A 119 -10.90 5.93 -8.99
CA ILE A 119 -10.15 6.23 -10.22
C ILE A 119 -10.34 5.18 -11.30
N ARG A 120 -10.65 3.93 -10.93
CA ARG A 120 -10.75 2.84 -11.90
C ARG A 120 -11.58 1.68 -11.36
N ASP A 121 -12.40 1.10 -12.24
CA ASP A 121 -13.08 -0.17 -12.00
C ASP A 121 -12.33 -1.33 -12.65
N GLY A 122 -12.48 -2.53 -12.10
CA GLY A 122 -11.84 -3.74 -12.58
C GLY A 122 -12.44 -5.01 -11.99
N ARG A 123 -11.71 -6.11 -12.14
CA ARG A 123 -12.04 -7.39 -11.51
C ARG A 123 -10.79 -8.06 -10.97
N ASP A 124 -10.95 -8.87 -9.93
CA ASP A 124 -9.89 -9.75 -9.45
C ASP A 124 -9.84 -11.07 -10.26
N SER A 125 -8.90 -11.95 -9.90
CA SER A 125 -8.74 -13.27 -10.51
C SER A 125 -9.91 -14.23 -10.27
N ALA A 126 -10.75 -13.96 -9.25
CA ALA A 126 -11.97 -14.71 -8.99
C ALA A 126 -13.19 -14.11 -9.73
N GLY A 127 -12.99 -13.02 -10.48
CA GLY A 127 -14.03 -12.33 -11.24
C GLY A 127 -14.89 -11.36 -10.41
N ASN A 128 -14.53 -11.11 -9.14
CA ASN A 128 -15.23 -10.16 -8.28
C ASN A 128 -15.04 -8.74 -8.81
N TYR A 129 -16.07 -7.91 -8.72
CA TYR A 129 -15.99 -6.51 -9.10
C TYR A 129 -15.12 -5.75 -8.11
N CYS A 130 -14.08 -5.09 -8.61
CA CYS A 130 -13.13 -4.33 -7.80
C CYS A 130 -13.08 -2.88 -8.24
N ARG A 131 -12.76 -2.01 -7.29
CA ARG A 131 -12.64 -0.58 -7.47
C ARG A 131 -11.38 -0.07 -6.82
N GLU A 132 -10.59 0.63 -7.61
CA GLU A 132 -9.39 1.32 -7.18
C GLU A 132 -9.74 2.78 -6.87
N TYR A 133 -9.15 3.31 -5.80
CA TYR A 133 -9.30 4.69 -5.38
C TYR A 133 -7.97 5.27 -4.90
N GLN A 134 -7.84 6.58 -5.04
CA GLN A 134 -6.77 7.36 -4.43
C GLN A 134 -7.31 7.97 -3.13
N ASN A 135 -6.59 7.80 -2.03
CA ASN A 135 -6.88 8.40 -0.74
C ASN A 135 -5.79 9.41 -0.36
N THR A 136 -6.18 10.61 0.02
CA THR A 136 -5.27 11.68 0.45
C THR A 136 -5.67 12.17 1.84
N ILE A 137 -4.68 12.25 2.73
CA ILE A 137 -4.82 12.73 4.11
C ILE A 137 -3.83 13.87 4.34
N ILE A 138 -4.29 14.94 4.97
CA ILE A 138 -3.52 16.13 5.27
C ILE A 138 -3.70 16.43 6.76
N VAL A 139 -2.61 16.45 7.52
CA VAL A 139 -2.60 16.82 8.94
C VAL A 139 -1.51 17.84 9.21
N GLY A 140 -1.86 18.97 9.81
CA GLY A 140 -0.87 20.02 10.12
C GLY A 140 -0.09 20.50 8.90
N GLY A 141 -0.74 20.56 7.73
CA GLY A 141 -0.13 20.96 6.46
C GLY A 141 0.69 19.86 5.75
N LYS A 142 0.93 18.70 6.38
CA LYS A 142 1.64 17.58 5.76
C LYS A 142 0.65 16.69 5.02
N LYS A 143 0.88 16.52 3.71
CA LYS A 143 0.06 15.69 2.83
C LYS A 143 0.66 14.30 2.65
N GLN A 144 -0.17 13.28 2.74
CA GLN A 144 0.14 11.90 2.38
C GLN A 144 -0.96 11.37 1.46
N SER A 145 -0.56 10.71 0.38
CA SER A 145 -1.48 10.02 -0.51
C SER A 145 -1.12 8.55 -0.60
N ALA A 146 -2.13 7.70 -0.78
CA ALA A 146 -1.95 6.31 -1.16
C ALA A 146 -3.10 5.85 -2.05
N TYR A 147 -2.97 4.66 -2.58
CA TYR A 147 -4.01 4.01 -3.37
C TYR A 147 -4.63 2.90 -2.53
N GLY A 148 -5.83 2.47 -2.92
CA GLY A 148 -6.50 1.34 -2.30
C GLY A 148 -7.40 0.67 -3.31
N THR A 149 -7.65 -0.61 -3.11
CA THR A 149 -8.51 -1.42 -3.96
C THR A 149 -9.46 -2.16 -3.04
N ALA A 150 -10.76 -2.01 -3.31
CA ALA A 150 -11.79 -2.79 -2.64
C ALA A 150 -12.51 -3.65 -3.67
N CYS A 151 -12.78 -4.91 -3.31
CA CYS A 151 -13.52 -5.85 -4.13
C CYS A 151 -14.85 -6.18 -3.46
N ARG A 152 -15.93 -6.09 -4.23
CA ARG A 152 -17.28 -6.44 -3.80
C ARG A 152 -17.39 -7.96 -3.66
N GLN A 153 -17.82 -8.39 -2.47
CA GLN A 153 -18.02 -9.78 -2.11
C GLN A 153 -19.42 -10.26 -2.57
N PRO A 154 -19.67 -11.58 -2.59
CA PRO A 154 -20.97 -12.14 -2.98
C PRO A 154 -22.15 -11.65 -2.14
N ASP A 155 -21.94 -11.34 -0.85
CA ASP A 155 -22.94 -10.77 0.06
C ASP A 155 -23.19 -9.27 -0.17
N GLY A 156 -22.51 -8.67 -1.15
CA GLY A 156 -22.60 -7.26 -1.49
C GLY A 156 -21.71 -6.34 -0.65
N SER A 157 -21.03 -6.86 0.37
CA SER A 157 -20.05 -6.12 1.16
C SER A 157 -18.81 -5.77 0.34
N TRP A 158 -18.06 -4.76 0.76
CA TRP A 158 -16.80 -4.39 0.12
C TRP A 158 -15.64 -4.79 1.02
N LYS A 159 -14.75 -5.61 0.48
CA LYS A 159 -13.52 -6.01 1.16
C LYS A 159 -12.35 -5.26 0.56
N ILE A 160 -11.65 -4.50 1.38
CA ILE A 160 -10.34 -3.96 1.02
C ILE A 160 -9.43 -5.13 0.73
N VAL A 161 -8.87 -5.14 -0.47
CA VAL A 161 -7.82 -6.08 -0.85
C VAL A 161 -6.46 -5.41 -0.79
N SER A 162 -6.32 -4.07 -0.93
CA SER A 162 -5.02 -3.37 -0.93
C SER A 162 -4.88 -2.08 -0.15
#